data_AF-C7NPK3-F1
#
_entry.id   AF-C7NPK3-F1
#
_cell.length_a   1.000
_cell.length_b   1.000
_cell.length_c   1.000
_cell.angle_alpha   90.00
_cell.angle_beta   90.00
_cell.angle_gamma   90.00
#
_symmetry.space_group_name_H-M   'P 1'
#
loop_
_entity.id
_entity.type
_entity.pdbx_description
1 polymer ?
#
loop_
_entity_poly.entity_id
_entity_poly.type
_entity_poly.pdbx_seq_one_letter_code
_entity_poly.pdbx_strand_id
1 'polypeptide(L)' 'MEQNPVEDNFITRIILGFVVLYAMLIVGSSLGNMFSTDNGYVALIGFVIGALFVFVIFAALYSRYDQSYTS' A
#
# COMPACT_ATOMS: atom_id res chain seq x y z
N MET A 1 -4.66 5.66 -27.29
CA MET A 1 -4.49 4.77 -26.13
C MET A 1 -3.05 4.89 -25.71
N GLU A 2 -2.77 5.84 -24.81
CA GLU A 2 -1.47 5.86 -24.16
C GLU A 2 -1.42 4.65 -23.23
N GLN A 3 -0.35 3.88 -23.29
CA GLN A 3 -0.21 2.68 -22.49
C GLN A 3 0.38 3.08 -21.14
N ASN A 4 -0.22 2.63 -20.03
CA ASN A 4 0.25 2.96 -18.68
C ASN A 4 1.73 2.55 -18.54
N PRO A 5 2.67 3.49 -18.34
CA PRO A 5 4.11 3.20 -18.32
C PRO A 5 4.53 2.31 -17.16
N VAL A 6 3.71 2.22 -16.11
CA VAL A 6 3.94 1.33 -14.97
C VAL A 6 3.66 -0.12 -15.35
N GLU A 7 2.58 -0.36 -16.10
CA GLU A 7 2.20 -1.71 -16.53
C GLU A 7 3.00 -2.20 -17.73
N ASP A 8 3.51 -1.27 -18.55
CA ASP A 8 4.31 -1.60 -19.74
C ASP A 8 5.70 -2.16 -19.38
N ASN A 9 6.24 -1.77 -18.22
CA ASN A 9 7.56 -2.22 -17.77
C ASN A 9 7.48 -3.07 -16.50
N PHE A 10 7.87 -4.34 -16.64
CA PHE A 10 7.94 -5.32 -15.55
C PHE A 10 8.73 -4.82 -14.33
N ILE A 11 9.85 -4.12 -14.54
CA ILE A 11 10.70 -3.60 -13.45
C ILE A 11 9.95 -2.51 -12.69
N THR A 12 9.29 -1.58 -13.40
CA THR A 12 8.52 -0.49 -12.78
C THR A 12 7.38 -1.04 -11.93
N ARG A 13 6.64 -2.04 -12.44
CA ARG A 13 5.59 -2.72 -11.68
C ARG A 13 6.12 -3.38 -10.40
N ILE A 14 7.28 -4.04 -10.48
CA ILE A 14 7.92 -4.64 -9.31
C ILE A 14 8.34 -3.58 -8.29
N ILE A 15 9.01 -2.52 -8.75
CA ILE A 15 9.46 -1.43 -7.87
C ILE A 15 8.26 -0.81 -7.17
N LEU A 16 7.18 -0.54 -7.90
CA LEU A 16 5.96 0.00 -7.31
C LEU A 16 5.36 -0.95 -6.27
N GLY A 17 5.29 -2.25 -6.58
CA GLY A 17 4.85 -3.27 -5.62
C GLY A 17 5.68 -3.26 -4.33
N PHE A 18 7.01 -3.18 -4.42
CA PHE A 18 7.88 -3.07 -3.26
C PHE A 18 7.65 -1.77 -2.48
N VAL A 19 7.52 -0.64 -3.16
CA VAL A 19 7.22 0.65 -2.51
C VAL A 19 5.93 0.57 -1.70
N VAL A 20 4.88 -0.04 -2.25
CA VAL A 20 3.60 -0.21 -1.54
C VAL A 20 3.76 -1.14 -0.33
N LEU A 21 4.45 -2.27 -0.49
CA LEU A 21 4.71 -3.19 0.63
C LEU A 21 5.52 -2.53 1.75
N TYR A 22 6.54 -1.74 1.42
CA TYR A 22 7.31 -0.97 2.40
C TYR A 22 6.46 0.10 3.09
N ALA A 23 5.61 0.80 2.34
CA ALA A 23 4.68 1.77 2.94
C ALA A 23 3.70 1.09 3.91
N MET A 24 3.15 -0.06 3.54
CA MET A 24 2.30 -0.88 4.42
C MET A 24 3.04 -1.32 5.68
N LEU A 25 4.31 -1.76 5.55
CA LEU A 25 5.14 -2.16 6.68
C LEU A 25 5.39 -0.97 7.63
N ILE A 26 5.76 0.20 7.10
CA ILE A 26 6.06 1.40 7.90
C ILE A 26 4.81 1.89 8.64
N VAL A 27 3.69 2.08 7.93
CA VAL A 27 2.45 2.60 8.52
C VAL A 27 1.81 1.57 9.45
N GLY A 28 1.77 0.31 9.04
CA GLY A 28 1.32 -0.79 9.89
C GLY A 28 2.14 -0.86 11.19
N SER A 29 3.46 -0.87 11.11
CA SER A 29 4.31 -0.93 12.32
C SER A 29 4.12 0.30 13.20
N SER A 30 3.96 1.49 12.61
CA SER A 30 3.67 2.73 13.36
C SER A 30 2.37 2.61 14.15
N LEU A 31 1.27 2.19 13.51
CA LEU A 31 0.00 1.98 14.21
C LEU A 31 0.09 0.85 15.24
N GLY A 32 0.72 -0.28 14.89
CA GLY A 32 0.89 -1.40 15.81
C GLY A 32 1.64 -1.01 17.08
N ASN A 33 2.67 -0.17 16.95
CA ASN A 33 3.43 0.34 18.09
C ASN A 33 2.62 1.36 18.93
N MET A 34 1.80 2.21 18.30
CA MET A 34 0.90 3.11 19.04
C MET A 34 -0.09 2.35 19.94
N PHE A 35 -0.52 1.17 19.50
CA PHE A 35 -1.41 0.29 20.26
C PHE A 35 -0.66 -0.81 21.02
N SER A 36 0.67 -0.74 21.10
CA SER A 36 1.46 -1.69 21.87
C SER A 36 1.18 -1.49 23.37
N THR A 37 0.29 -2.33 23.86
CA THR A 37 0.00 -2.55 25.28
C THR A 37 0.53 -3.92 25.65
N ASP A 38 0.38 -4.35 26.91
CA ASP A 38 0.79 -5.70 27.36
C ASP A 38 0.14 -6.85 26.54
N ASN A 39 -0.87 -6.54 25.73
CA ASN A 39 -1.54 -7.47 24.84
C ASN A 39 -1.05 -7.35 23.39
N GLY A 40 -0.18 -8.29 22.98
CA GLY A 40 0.37 -8.36 21.61
C GLY A 40 -0.68 -8.50 20.49
N TYR A 41 -1.90 -8.97 20.79
CA TYR A 41 -2.98 -9.02 19.80
C TYR A 41 -3.44 -7.63 19.36
N VAL A 42 -3.43 -6.65 20.27
CA VAL A 42 -3.87 -5.28 19.95
C VAL A 42 -2.85 -4.60 19.03
N ALA A 43 -1.55 -4.84 19.26
CA ALA A 43 -0.48 -4.39 18.37
C ALA A 43 -0.61 -5.01 16.97
N LEU A 44 -0.93 -6.31 16.88
CA LEU A 44 -1.15 -6.99 15.59
C LEU A 44 -2.36 -6.41 14.84
N ILE A 45 -3.46 -6.15 15.53
CA ILE A 45 -4.65 -5.52 14.93
C ILE A 45 -4.31 -4.13 14.41
N GLY A 46 -3.59 -3.32 15.20
CA GLY A 46 -3.09 -2.01 14.78
C GLY A 46 -2.25 -2.10 13.51
N PHE A 47 -1.35 -3.07 13.44
CA PHE A 47 -0.53 -3.34 12.26
C PHE A 47 -1.38 -3.64 11.01
N VAL A 48 -2.32 -4.59 11.13
CA VAL A 48 -3.17 -5.00 10.02
C VAL A 48 -4.03 -3.84 9.53
N ILE A 49 -4.63 -3.07 10.45
CA ILE A 49 -5.44 -1.89 10.10
C ILE A 49 -4.59 -0.85 9.37
N GLY A 50 -3.39 -0.53 9.86
CA GLY A 50 -2.50 0.44 9.23
C GLY A 50 -2.04 0.00 7.83
N ALA A 51 -1.72 -1.28 7.66
CA ALA A 51 -1.34 -1.83 6.36
C ALA A 51 -2.51 -1.79 5.37
N LEU A 52 -3.71 -2.23 5.79
CA LEU A 52 -4.91 -2.18 4.94
C LEU A 52 -5.28 -0.75 4.54
N PHE A 53 -5.13 0.21 5.45
CA PHE A 53 -5.37 1.62 5.16
C PHE A 53 -4.49 2.12 4.00
N VAL A 54 -3.19 1.83 4.03
CA VAL A 54 -2.26 2.17 2.93
C VAL A 54 -2.67 1.48 1.63
N PHE A 55 -2.97 0.19 1.69
CA PHE A 55 -3.36 -0.58 0.51
C PHE A 55 -4.61 -0.01 -0.17
N VAL A 56 -5.64 0.32 0.61
CA VAL A 56 -6.90 0.88 0.08
C VAL A 56 -6.67 2.24 -0.58
N ILE A 57 -5.90 3.12 0.06
CA ILE A 57 -5.55 4.42 -0.52
C ILE A 57 -4.78 4.24 -1.82
N PHE A 58 -3.76 3.38 -1.82
CA PHE A 58 -2.98 3.09 -3.02
C PHE A 58 -3.86 2.54 -4.13
N ALA A 59 -4.71 1.55 -3.86
CA ALA A 59 -5.59 0.96 -4.85
C ALA A 59 -6.55 1.99 -5.46
N ALA A 60 -7.13 2.88 -4.63
CA ALA A 60 -8.01 3.95 -5.10
C ALA A 60 -7.28 4.97 -5.99
N LEU A 61 -6.08 5.38 -5.60
CA LEU A 61 -5.26 6.33 -6.38
C LEU A 61 -4.76 5.70 -7.67
N TYR A 62 -4.27 4.45 -7.61
CA TYR A 62 -3.74 3.75 -8.76
C TYR A 62 -4.82 3.42 -9.78
N SER A 63 -6.01 3.04 -9.34
CA SER A 63 -7.16 2.83 -10.23
C SER A 63 -7.52 4.10 -11.00
N ARG A 64 -7.48 5.28 -10.35
CA ARG A 64 -7.69 6.56 -11.03
C ARG A 64 -6.56 6.90 -12.00
N TYR A 65 -5.32 6.64 -11.60
CA TYR A 65 -4.15 6.84 -12.46
C TYR A 65 -4.24 5.99 -13.73
N ASP A 66 -4.54 4.69 -13.60
CA ASP A 66 -4.66 3.77 -14.72
C ASP A 66 -5.81 4.15 -15.68
N GLN A 67 -6.96 4.57 -15.13
CA GLN A 67 -8.09 5.08 -15.93
C GLN A 67 -7.71 6.28 -16.81
N SER A 68 -6.75 7.12 -16.39
CA SER A 68 -6.33 8.29 -17.18
C SER A 68 -5.64 7.92 -18.51
N TYR A 69 -5.08 6.71 -18.62
CA TYR A 69 -4.42 6.20 -19.83
C TYR A 69 -5.37 5.43 -20.76
N THR A 70 -6.48 4.95 -20.21
CA THR A 70 -7.50 4.18 -20.95
C THR A 70 -8.59 5.08 -21.56
N SER A 71 -8.56 6.40 -21.29
CA SER A 71 -9.53 7.39 -21.79
C SER A 71 -9.28 7.85 -23.23
#